data_AF-A0A815SFE4-F1
#
_entry.id   AF-A0A815SFE4-F1
#
_cell.length_a   1.000
_cell.length_b   1.000
_cell.length_c   1.000
_cell.angle_alpha   90.00
_cell.angle_beta   90.00
_cell.angle_gamma   90.00
#
_symmetry.space_group_name_H-M   'P 1'
#
loop_
_entity.id
_entity.type
_entity.pdbx_description
1 polymer ?
#
loop_
_entity_poly.entity_id
_entity_poly.type
_entity_poly.pdbx_seq_one_letter_code
_entity_poly.pdbx_strand_id
1 'polypeptide(L)'
;MNHEFEKSSKRKKSSTTISLPSSPTDLQSTIKEILRTETFVKEIHEKLLSSEFITNLCRSIVESDVFIQTITTLVDNKLNVYETKLSVLEEENKQLKSHIHSIQVNVNDMDQYSKRKDVIITGIPQTPEEDTTKLVIN
;
A
#
# COMPACT_ATOMS: atom_id res chain seq x y z
N MET A 1 52.69 26.64 -29.77
CA MET A 1 53.29 25.41 -29.22
C MET A 1 52.43 24.25 -29.67
N ASN A 2 53.05 23.36 -30.45
CA ASN A 2 52.47 22.17 -31.07
C ASN A 2 52.16 21.08 -30.03
N HIS A 3 51.14 20.27 -30.31
CA HIS A 3 51.09 18.79 -30.20
C HIS A 3 49.62 18.37 -30.35
N GLU A 4 49.13 18.02 -31.54
CA GLU A 4 49.21 16.69 -32.17
C GLU A 4 48.97 15.52 -31.20
N PHE A 5 47.76 14.96 -31.24
CA PHE A 5 47.52 13.52 -31.05
C PHE A 5 46.32 13.11 -31.91
N GLU A 6 46.58 13.04 -33.22
CA GLU A 6 45.68 12.43 -34.19
C GLU A 6 45.84 10.91 -34.11
N LYS A 7 45.05 10.23 -33.27
CA LYS A 7 44.96 8.76 -33.29
C LYS A 7 44.08 8.35 -34.48
N SER A 8 44.72 8.18 -35.63
CA SER A 8 44.14 7.58 -36.82
C SER A 8 43.74 6.11 -36.55
N SER A 9 42.48 5.89 -36.18
CA SER A 9 41.90 4.54 -36.11
C SER A 9 41.60 4.06 -37.53
N LYS A 10 42.45 3.14 -38.02
CA LYS A 10 42.27 2.46 -39.31
C LYS A 10 41.00 1.61 -39.27
N ARG A 11 39.86 2.21 -39.62
CA ARG A 11 38.65 1.46 -40.02
C ARG A 11 39.00 0.71 -41.31
N LYS A 12 39.30 -0.59 -41.19
CA LYS A 12 39.21 -1.53 -42.32
C LYS A 12 37.76 -1.50 -42.81
N LYS A 13 37.49 -0.70 -43.84
CA LYS A 13 36.28 -0.84 -44.66
C LYS A 13 36.44 -2.16 -45.42
N SER A 14 35.92 -3.26 -44.86
CA SER A 14 35.65 -4.46 -45.64
C SER A 14 34.54 -4.08 -46.62
N SER A 15 34.94 -3.67 -47.83
CA SER A 15 34.03 -3.37 -48.92
C SER A 15 33.46 -4.69 -49.42
N THR A 16 32.34 -5.11 -48.85
CA THR A 16 31.51 -6.17 -49.44
C THR A 16 30.89 -5.60 -50.69
N THR A 17 31.50 -5.87 -51.85
CA THR A 17 30.98 -5.49 -53.16
C THR A 17 29.74 -6.33 -53.45
N ILE A 18 28.56 -5.77 -53.22
CA ILE A 18 27.29 -6.41 -53.57
C ILE A 18 27.03 -6.12 -55.06
N SER A 19 27.15 -7.14 -55.90
CA SER A 19 26.86 -7.07 -57.33
C SER A 19 25.37 -6.82 -57.61
N LEU A 20 25.08 -6.08 -58.68
CA LEU A 20 23.71 -5.71 -59.06
C LEU A 20 22.90 -6.97 -59.44
N PRO A 21 21.71 -7.19 -58.85
CA PRO A 21 20.94 -8.41 -59.10
C PRO A 21 20.36 -8.41 -60.51
N SER A 22 20.70 -9.45 -61.28
CA SER A 22 20.31 -9.64 -62.69
C SER A 22 18.94 -10.30 -62.88
N SER A 23 18.34 -10.83 -61.80
CA SER A 23 17.03 -11.48 -61.83
C SER A 23 16.23 -11.22 -60.54
N PRO A 24 14.88 -11.36 -60.56
CA PRO A 24 14.06 -11.20 -59.36
C PRO A 24 14.44 -12.15 -58.22
N THR A 25 14.93 -13.34 -58.57
CA THR A 25 15.40 -14.36 -57.62
C THR A 25 16.71 -13.95 -56.95
N ASP A 26 17.61 -13.29 -57.69
CA ASP A 26 18.87 -12.74 -57.16
C ASP A 26 18.65 -11.51 -56.27
N LEU A 27 17.62 -10.72 -56.55
CA LEU A 27 17.25 -9.61 -55.69
C LEU A 27 16.78 -10.11 -54.31
N GLN A 28 16.01 -11.19 -54.28
CA GLN A 28 15.55 -11.79 -53.01
C GLN A 28 16.68 -12.40 -52.19
N SER A 29 17.66 -13.06 -52.83
CA SER A 29 18.83 -13.61 -52.11
C SER A 29 19.68 -12.49 -51.53
N THR A 30 19.92 -11.43 -52.31
CA THR A 30 20.68 -10.24 -51.90
C THR A 30 20.02 -9.52 -50.72
N ILE A 31 18.68 -9.33 -50.75
CA ILE A 31 17.93 -8.73 -49.64
C ILE A 31 18.06 -9.60 -48.37
N LYS A 32 17.92 -10.93 -48.50
CA LYS A 32 18.10 -11.85 -47.35
C LYS A 32 19.50 -11.78 -46.75
N GLU A 33 20.52 -11.63 -47.59
CA GLU A 33 21.91 -11.53 -47.14
C GLU A 33 22.17 -10.20 -46.42
N ILE A 34 21.69 -9.08 -46.97
CA ILE A 34 21.74 -7.76 -46.32
C ILE A 34 21.06 -7.79 -44.95
N LEU A 35 19.87 -8.39 -44.84
CA LEU A 35 19.13 -8.53 -43.57
C LEU A 35 19.84 -9.42 -42.55
N ARG A 36 20.73 -10.33 -43.00
CA ARG A 36 21.55 -11.18 -42.13
C ARG A 36 22.86 -10.53 -41.71
N THR A 37 23.22 -9.37 -42.27
CA THR A 37 24.45 -8.69 -41.86
C THR A 37 24.32 -8.14 -40.44
N GLU A 38 25.29 -8.51 -39.61
CA GLU A 38 25.37 -8.09 -38.20
C GLU A 38 25.37 -6.57 -38.05
N THR A 39 25.97 -5.86 -39.02
CA THR A 39 26.01 -4.40 -39.08
C THR A 39 24.63 -3.78 -39.23
N PHE A 40 23.78 -4.33 -40.10
CA PHE A 40 22.44 -3.80 -40.34
C PHE A 40 21.52 -4.04 -39.13
N VAL A 41 21.59 -5.25 -38.53
CA VAL A 41 20.85 -5.58 -37.31
C VAL A 41 21.24 -4.63 -36.17
N LYS A 42 22.54 -4.35 -36.02
CA LYS A 42 23.06 -3.45 -34.99
C LYS A 42 22.60 -1.99 -35.20
N GLU A 43 22.54 -1.55 -36.45
CA GLU A 43 22.11 -0.19 -36.81
C GLU A 43 20.59 0.01 -36.59
N ILE A 44 19.77 -1.01 -36.90
CA ILE A 44 18.35 -1.03 -36.51
C ILE A 44 18.21 -0.98 -34.99
N HIS A 45 18.98 -1.79 -34.26
CA HIS A 45 18.92 -1.84 -32.81
C HIS A 45 19.29 -0.50 -32.16
N GLU A 46 20.34 0.17 -32.65
CA GLU A 46 20.71 1.51 -32.20
C GLU A 46 19.64 2.56 -32.53
N LYS A 47 19.03 2.50 -33.72
CA LYS A 47 17.89 3.39 -34.07
C LYS A 47 16.66 3.14 -33.21
N LEU A 48 16.42 1.89 -32.83
CA LEU A 48 15.28 1.54 -31.96
C LEU A 48 15.51 2.06 -30.54
N LEU A 49 16.73 1.90 -30.00
CA LEU A 49 17.11 2.41 -28.67
C LEU A 49 17.18 3.94 -28.61
N SER A 50 17.61 4.60 -29.69
CA SER A 50 17.61 6.05 -29.81
C SER A 50 16.26 6.62 -30.23
N SER A 51 15.25 5.77 -30.43
CA SER A 51 13.89 6.21 -30.71
C SER A 51 13.38 7.02 -29.53
N GLU A 52 13.12 8.30 -29.79
CA GLU A 52 12.54 9.23 -28.82
C GLU A 52 11.26 8.66 -28.19
N PHE A 53 10.48 7.89 -28.97
CA PHE A 53 9.31 7.18 -28.47
C PHE A 53 9.65 6.16 -27.37
N ILE A 54 10.64 5.29 -27.58
CA ILE A 54 11.01 4.26 -26.60
C ILE A 54 11.58 4.91 -25.34
N THR A 55 12.43 5.93 -25.50
CA THR A 55 13.00 6.64 -24.34
C THR A 55 11.93 7.35 -23.52
N ASN A 56 10.93 7.96 -24.15
CA ASN A 56 9.80 8.60 -23.46
C ASN A 56 8.89 7.57 -22.78
N LEU A 57 8.65 6.42 -23.42
CA LEU A 57 7.87 5.34 -22.81
C LEU A 57 8.57 4.79 -21.57
N CYS A 58 9.88 4.52 -21.64
CA CYS A 58 10.67 4.08 -20.49
C CYS A 58 10.64 5.11 -19.36
N ARG A 59 10.78 6.41 -19.67
CA ARG A 59 10.68 7.47 -18.65
C ARG A 59 9.32 7.46 -17.96
N SER A 60 8.24 7.39 -18.73
CA SER A 60 6.88 7.37 -18.20
C SER A 60 6.62 6.16 -17.29
N ILE A 61 7.16 4.99 -17.64
CA ILE A 61 7.09 3.78 -16.80
C ILE A 61 7.80 4.01 -15.47
N VAL A 62 9.02 4.56 -15.48
CA VAL A 62 9.79 4.84 -14.26
C VAL A 62 9.09 5.86 -13.37
N GLU A 63 8.55 6.94 -13.95
CA GLU A 63 7.78 7.95 -13.21
C GLU A 63 6.51 7.35 -12.58
N SER A 64 5.83 6.46 -13.32
CA SER A 64 4.65 5.75 -12.81
C SER A 64 5.00 4.82 -11.66
N ASP A 65 6.13 4.11 -11.74
CA ASP A 65 6.60 3.21 -10.68
C ASP A 65 6.94 3.98 -9.40
N VAL A 66 7.65 5.12 -9.51
CA VAL A 66 7.94 6.00 -8.37
C VAL A 66 6.66 6.55 -7.74
N PHE A 67 5.68 6.94 -8.57
CA PHE A 67 4.39 7.39 -8.08
C PHE A 67 3.66 6.29 -7.31
N ILE A 68 3.61 5.07 -7.86
CA ILE A 68 3.01 3.90 -7.19
C ILE A 68 3.69 3.64 -5.85
N GLN A 69 5.02 3.61 -5.79
CA GLN A 69 5.77 3.41 -4.54
C GLN A 69 5.46 4.47 -3.49
N THR A 70 5.31 5.73 -3.91
CA THR A 70 4.96 6.85 -3.03
C THR A 70 3.55 6.66 -2.44
N ILE A 71 2.59 6.28 -3.27
CA ILE A 71 1.22 6.00 -2.82
C ILE A 71 1.18 4.80 -1.87
N THR A 72 1.89 3.72 -2.18
CA THR A 72 1.99 2.54 -1.31
C THR A 72 2.53 2.92 0.06
N THR A 73 3.65 3.65 0.10
CA THR A 73 4.25 4.10 1.37
C THR A 73 3.31 5.00 2.17
N LEU A 74 2.56 5.88 1.50
CA LEU A 74 1.56 6.72 2.16
C LEU A 74 0.42 5.90 2.76
N VAL A 75 -0.06 4.90 2.02
CA VAL A 75 -1.13 3.99 2.49
C VAL A 75 -0.65 3.17 3.68
N ASP A 76 0.55 2.60 3.62
CA ASP A 76 1.13 1.82 4.72
C ASP A 76 1.30 2.66 5.99
N ASN A 77 1.79 3.89 5.86
CA ASN A 77 1.91 4.81 6.98
C ASN A 77 0.55 5.14 7.60
N LYS A 78 -0.48 5.38 6.79
CA LYS A 78 -1.84 5.63 7.29
C LYS A 78 -2.42 4.40 7.97
N LEU A 79 -2.18 3.21 7.42
CA LEU A 79 -2.63 1.95 7.99
C LEU A 79 -2.03 1.75 9.39
N ASN A 80 -0.72 1.92 9.53
CA ASN A 80 -0.03 1.80 10.82
C ASN A 80 -0.56 2.80 11.87
N VAL A 81 -0.88 4.04 11.45
CA VAL A 81 -1.51 5.04 12.35
C VAL A 81 -2.89 4.56 12.80
N TYR A 82 -3.71 3.99 11.91
CA TYR A 82 -5.01 3.46 12.28
C TYR A 82 -4.93 2.24 13.18
N GLU A 83 -4.00 1.31 12.92
CA GLU A 83 -3.74 0.15 13.77
C GLU A 83 -3.33 0.58 15.19
N THR A 84 -2.43 1.56 15.30
CA THR A 84 -2.02 2.10 16.60
C THR A 84 -3.20 2.73 17.35
N LYS A 85 -4.02 3.54 16.67
CA LYS A 85 -5.21 4.15 17.27
C LYS A 85 -6.22 3.10 17.74
N LEU A 86 -6.41 2.05 16.95
CA LEU A 86 -7.32 0.95 17.27
C LEU A 86 -6.84 0.22 18.53
N SER A 87 -5.56 -0.09 18.62
CA SER A 87 -4.97 -0.72 19.80
C SER A 87 -5.14 0.13 21.07
N VAL A 88 -4.92 1.44 20.99
CA VAL A 88 -5.15 2.35 22.13
C VAL A 88 -6.62 2.35 22.54
N LEU A 89 -7.55 2.47 21.59
CA LEU A 89 -8.99 2.46 21.87
C LEU A 89 -9.46 1.13 22.49
N GLU A 90 -8.92 0.01 22.04
CA GLU A 90 -9.23 -1.30 22.62
C GLU A 90 -8.80 -1.41 24.09
N GLU A 91 -7.61 -0.91 24.40
CA GLU A 91 -7.10 -0.90 25.78
C GLU A 91 -7.89 0.07 26.67
N GLU A 92 -8.21 1.27 26.20
CA GLU A 92 -9.07 2.21 26.93
C GLU A 92 -10.46 1.60 27.21
N ASN A 93 -11.04 0.91 26.22
CA ASN A 93 -12.33 0.25 26.37
C ASN A 93 -12.28 -0.89 27.39
N LYS A 94 -11.19 -1.67 27.40
CA LYS A 94 -10.95 -2.70 28.41
C LYS A 94 -10.85 -2.10 29.81
N GLN A 95 -10.12 -1.00 29.98
CA GLN A 95 -10.01 -0.30 31.26
C GLN A 95 -11.36 0.24 31.73
N LEU A 96 -12.14 0.85 30.83
CA LEU A 96 -13.49 1.34 31.13
C LEU A 96 -14.42 0.20 31.57
N LYS A 97 -14.39 -0.94 30.88
CA LYS A 97 -15.17 -2.13 31.28
C LYS A 97 -14.80 -2.62 32.68
N SER A 98 -13.50 -2.65 33.00
CA SER A 98 -13.04 -3.01 34.34
C SER A 98 -13.56 -2.03 35.39
N HIS A 99 -13.50 -0.72 35.10
CA HIS A 99 -13.96 0.31 36.03
C HIS A 99 -15.48 0.24 36.27
N ILE A 100 -16.27 0.05 35.21
CA ILE A 100 -17.71 -0.18 35.30
C ILE A 100 -18.00 -1.39 36.17
N HIS A 101 -17.27 -2.49 35.98
CA HIS A 101 -17.45 -3.69 36.78
C HIS A 101 -17.16 -3.43 38.27
N SER A 102 -16.08 -2.72 38.60
CA SER A 102 -15.77 -2.34 39.98
C SER A 102 -16.85 -1.47 40.62
N ILE A 103 -17.39 -0.50 39.87
CA ILE A 103 -18.50 0.34 40.34
C ILE A 103 -19.75 -0.50 40.58
N GLN A 104 -20.09 -1.42 39.67
CA GLN A 104 -21.25 -2.29 39.83
C GLN A 104 -21.16 -3.15 41.09
N VAL A 105 -19.99 -3.73 41.36
CA VAL A 105 -19.74 -4.48 42.59
C VAL A 105 -19.93 -3.58 43.82
N ASN A 106 -19.32 -2.40 43.83
CA ASN A 106 -19.42 -1.48 44.96
C ASN A 106 -20.87 -1.01 45.21
N VAL A 107 -21.63 -0.70 44.15
CA VAL A 107 -23.05 -0.32 44.26
C VAL A 107 -23.87 -1.46 44.83
N ASN A 108 -23.65 -2.69 44.36
CA ASN A 108 -24.33 -3.87 44.91
C ASN A 108 -24.01 -4.06 46.39
N ASP A 109 -22.75 -3.94 46.78
CA ASP A 109 -22.34 -4.06 48.18
C ASP A 109 -23.00 -2.98 49.03
N MET A 110 -22.99 -1.72 48.57
CA MET A 110 -23.67 -0.61 49.26
C MET A 110 -25.18 -0.84 49.40
N ASP A 111 -25.85 -1.34 48.37
CA ASP A 111 -27.28 -1.66 48.42
C ASP A 111 -27.57 -2.75 49.47
N GLN A 112 -26.74 -3.80 49.50
CA GLN A 112 -26.83 -4.85 50.52
C GLN A 112 -26.56 -4.33 51.93
N TYR A 113 -25.57 -3.44 52.11
CA TYR A 113 -25.29 -2.81 53.40
C TYR A 113 -26.44 -1.93 53.87
N SER A 114 -27.03 -1.13 52.98
CA SER A 114 -28.16 -0.26 53.30
C SER A 114 -29.37 -1.08 53.75
N LYS A 115 -29.66 -2.19 53.07
CA LYS A 115 -30.82 -3.05 53.34
C LYS A 115 -30.57 -4.07 54.44
N ARG A 116 -29.41 -4.07 55.08
CA ARG A 116 -29.00 -5.11 56.04
C ARG A 116 -29.96 -5.27 57.23
N LYS A 117 -30.66 -4.20 57.60
CA LYS A 117 -31.62 -4.17 58.70
C LYS A 117 -33.07 -4.22 58.24
N ASP A 118 -33.29 -4.24 56.92
CA ASP A 118 -34.64 -4.24 56.35
C ASP A 118 -35.21 -5.65 56.40
N VAL A 119 -36.45 -5.77 56.86
CA VAL A 119 -37.23 -7.00 56.77
C VAL A 119 -38.34 -6.76 55.78
N ILE A 120 -38.27 -7.42 54.62
CA ILE A 120 -39.30 -7.34 53.60
C ILE A 120 -40.35 -8.41 53.90
N ILE A 121 -41.57 -7.98 54.27
CA ILE A 121 -42.71 -8.87 54.47
C ILE A 121 -43.65 -8.72 53.28
N THR A 122 -43.84 -9.79 52.51
CA THR A 122 -44.70 -9.81 51.32
C THR A 122 -45.95 -10.68 51.55
N GLY A 123 -47.01 -10.45 50.76
CA GLY A 123 -48.23 -11.26 50.82
C GLY A 123 -49.22 -10.90 51.94
N ILE A 124 -49.07 -9.74 52.59
CA ILE A 124 -50.05 -9.23 53.55
C ILE A 124 -51.21 -8.55 52.78
N PRO A 125 -52.48 -8.94 53.01
CA PRO A 125 -53.63 -8.25 52.43
C PRO A 125 -53.75 -6.81 52.93
N GLN A 126 -53.88 -5.85 52.02
CA GLN A 126 -54.06 -4.44 52.37
C GLN A 126 -55.40 -4.21 53.08
N THR A 127 -55.41 -3.37 54.11
CA THR A 127 -56.66 -2.96 54.78
C THR A 127 -56.95 -1.47 54.59
N PRO A 128 -58.22 -1.03 54.54
CA PRO A 128 -58.57 0.36 54.20
C PRO A 128 -58.08 1.42 55.19
N GLU A 129 -57.67 1.02 56.40
CA GLU A 129 -57.31 1.91 57.51
C GLU A 129 -55.80 1.90 57.84
N GLU A 130 -54.95 1.28 57.00
CA GLU A 130 -53.50 1.25 57.22
C GLU A 130 -52.86 2.64 56.99
N ASP A 131 -52.28 3.23 58.06
CA ASP A 131 -51.44 4.44 57.99
C ASP A 131 -49.95 4.06 58.13
N THR A 132 -49.24 4.06 57.01
CA THR A 132 -47.81 3.73 56.96
C THR A 132 -46.89 4.92 57.22
N THR A 133 -47.44 6.13 57.35
CA THR A 133 -46.68 7.39 57.48
C THR A 133 -45.91 7.46 58.81
N LYS A 134 -46.38 6.76 59.84
CA LYS A 134 -45.77 6.75 61.19
C LYS A 134 -44.70 5.67 61.40
N LEU A 135 -44.49 4.77 60.43
CA LEU A 135 -43.57 3.65 60.55
C LEU A 135 -42.13 3.96 60.11
N VAL A 136 -41.86 5.16 59.60
CA VAL A 136 -40.49 5.62 59.30
C VAL A 136 -39.82 6.06 60.60
N ILE A 137 -39.12 5.13 61.26
CA ILE A 137 -38.29 5.41 62.44
C ILE A 137 -36.87 5.68 61.93
N ASN A 138 -36.39 6.92 62.09
CA ASN A 138 -35.00 7.33 61.81
C ASN A 138 -34.01 6.71 62.80
#